data_AF-A0A1H8A8B6-F1
#
_entry.id   AF-A0A1H8A8B6-F1
#
_cell.length_a   1.000
_cell.length_b   1.000
_cell.length_c   1.000
_cell.angle_alpha   90.00
_cell.angle_beta   90.00
_cell.angle_gamma   90.00
#
_symmetry.space_group_name_H-M   'P 1'
#
loop_
_entity.id
_entity.type
_entity.pdbx_description
1 polymer ?
#
loop_
_entity_poly.entity_id
_entity_poly.type
_entity_poly.pdbx_seq_one_letter_code
_entity_poly.pdbx_strand_id
1 'polypeptide(L)' 'MVIREADPAVRASAAQVFAAPVVVRAPGEDVADGAAVQAAWALSGTRPAWAATSAAEPTPDFRPIIRARYAAHALA' A
#
# COMPACT_ATOMS: atom_id res chain seq x y z
N MET A 1 0.01 -4.73 -2.30
CA MET A 1 0.34 -3.31 -2.52
C MET A 1 -0.49 -2.48 -1.57
N VAL A 2 0.13 -1.62 -0.78
CA VAL A 2 -0.60 -0.76 0.15
C VAL A 2 -0.58 0.65 -0.42
N ILE A 3 -1.76 1.24 -0.59
CA ILE A 3 -1.91 2.63 -1.02
C ILE A 3 -2.54 3.44 0.11
N ARG A 4 -2.09 4.68 0.27
CA ARG A 4 -2.80 5.65 1.12
C ARG A 4 -4.02 6.17 0.37
N GLU A 5 -4.93 6.83 1.10
CA GLU A 5 -6.12 7.48 0.54
C GLU A 5 -5.86 8.02 -0.86
N ALA A 6 -6.39 7.27 -1.82
CA ALA A 6 -6.32 7.58 -3.23
C ALA A 6 -7.74 7.76 -3.74
N ASP A 7 -7.89 8.58 -4.77
CA ASP A 7 -9.13 8.69 -5.53
C ASP A 7 -9.62 7.28 -5.96
N PRO A 8 -10.95 7.01 -5.98
CA PRO A 8 -11.48 5.70 -6.37
C PRO A 8 -10.97 5.19 -7.72
N ALA A 9 -10.74 6.07 -8.70
CA ALA A 9 -10.18 5.69 -10.00
C ALA A 9 -8.72 5.24 -9.88
N VAL A 10 -7.94 5.86 -9.00
CA VAL A 10 -6.56 5.42 -8.70
C VAL A 10 -6.56 4.06 -8.02
N ARG A 11 -7.51 3.82 -7.08
CA ARG A 11 -7.67 2.50 -6.45
C ARG A 11 -7.99 1.41 -7.47
N ALA A 12 -8.92 1.67 -8.38
CA ALA A 12 -9.28 0.75 -9.45
C ALA A 12 -8.09 0.51 -10.40
N SER A 13 -7.40 1.57 -10.80
CA SER A 13 -6.22 1.47 -11.67
C SER A 13 -5.10 0.65 -11.03
N ALA A 14 -4.87 0.82 -9.72
CA ALA A 14 -3.90 0.03 -8.97
C ALA A 14 -4.24 -1.47 -9.00
N ALA A 15 -5.52 -1.83 -8.82
CA ALA A 15 -5.97 -3.22 -8.87
C ALA A 15 -5.76 -3.87 -10.24
N GLN A 16 -5.73 -3.06 -11.31
CA GLN A 16 -5.44 -3.51 -12.67
C GLN A 16 -3.93 -3.64 -12.96
N VAL A 17 -3.10 -2.78 -12.36
CA VAL A 17 -1.66 -2.75 -12.62
C VAL A 17 -0.89 -3.78 -11.79
N PHE A 18 -1.26 -3.97 -10.53
CA PHE A 18 -0.49 -4.83 -9.62
C PHE A 18 -0.99 -6.27 -9.63
N ALA A 19 -0.06 -7.21 -9.84
CA ALA A 19 -0.32 -8.65 -9.73
C ALA A 19 -0.37 -9.13 -8.26
N ALA A 20 -0.94 -8.30 -7.38
CA ALA A 20 -1.02 -8.55 -5.94
C ALA A 20 -2.24 -7.81 -5.36
N PRO A 21 -2.82 -8.29 -4.24
CA PRO A 21 -3.91 -7.59 -3.57
C PRO A 21 -3.56 -6.14 -3.26
N VAL A 22 -4.49 -5.24 -3.52
CA VAL A 22 -4.38 -3.82 -3.17
C VAL A 22 -5.17 -3.59 -1.88
N VAL A 23 -4.53 -2.94 -0.91
CA VAL A 23 -5.16 -2.59 0.37
C VAL A 23 -5.02 -1.08 0.55
N VAL A 24 -6.12 -0.42 0.93
CA VAL A 24 -6.14 0.99 1.30
C VAL A 24 -6.10 1.05 2.82
N ARG A 25 -5.05 1.66 3.38
CA ARG A 25 -5.00 1.90 4.83
C ARG A 25 -6.00 2.97 5.24
N ALA A 26 -6.56 2.81 6.44
CA ALA A 26 -7.29 3.89 7.06
C ALA A 26 -6.38 5.11 7.29
N PRO A 27 -6.93 6.33 7.30
CA PRO A 27 -6.18 7.52 7.69
C PRO A 27 -5.53 7.36 9.07
N GLY A 28 -4.32 7.88 9.23
CA GLY A 28 -3.56 7.80 10.47
C GLY A 28 -2.19 8.46 10.38
N GLU A 29 -1.52 8.57 11.53
CA GLU A 29 -0.21 9.23 11.68
C GLU A 29 0.94 8.23 11.55
N ASP A 30 1.07 7.61 10.38
CA ASP A 30 2.06 6.54 10.13
C ASP A 30 3.48 6.89 10.59
N VAL A 31 3.86 8.18 10.51
CA VAL A 31 5.17 8.66 10.92
C VAL A 31 5.29 8.69 12.45
N ALA A 32 4.30 9.22 13.15
CA ALA A 32 4.28 9.26 14.60
C ALA A 32 4.17 7.84 15.18
N ASP A 33 3.29 7.01 14.62
CA ASP A 33 3.13 5.61 14.99
C ASP A 33 4.43 4.84 14.75
N GLY A 34 5.07 5.05 13.61
CA GLY A 34 6.37 4.46 13.29
C GLY A 34 7.45 4.88 14.30
N ALA A 35 7.52 6.16 14.64
CA ALA A 35 8.46 6.68 15.62
C ALA A 35 8.23 6.07 17.01
N ALA A 36 6.97 5.94 17.43
CA ALA A 36 6.61 5.36 18.71
C ALA A 36 6.90 3.85 18.78
N VAL A 37 6.65 3.09 17.70
CA VAL A 37 7.08 1.67 17.59
C VAL A 37 8.59 1.56 17.73
N GLN A 38 9.35 2.40 17.03
CA GLN A 38 10.82 2.34 17.05
C GLN A 38 11.38 2.72 18.43
N ALA A 39 10.84 3.76 19.08
CA ALA A 39 11.25 4.17 20.41
C ALA A 39 10.96 3.08 21.45
N ALA A 40 9.75 2.51 21.43
CA ALA A 40 9.37 1.41 22.31
C ALA A 40 10.24 0.16 22.07
N TRP A 41 10.55 -0.16 20.80
CA TRP A 41 11.42 -1.28 20.47
C TRP A 41 12.86 -1.07 20.98
N ALA A 42 13.43 0.12 20.78
CA ALA A 42 14.76 0.44 21.27
C ALA A 42 14.84 0.33 22.81
N LEU A 43 13.78 0.70 23.51
CA LEU A 43 13.70 0.63 24.97
C LEU A 43 13.51 -0.80 25.50
N SER A 44 12.65 -1.60 24.88
CA SER A 44 12.27 -2.92 25.39
C SER A 44 13.08 -4.07 24.81
N GLY A 45 13.84 -3.85 23.74
CA GLY A 45 14.51 -4.89 22.94
C GLY A 45 13.56 -5.76 22.11
N THR A 46 12.25 -5.56 22.22
CA THR A 46 11.21 -6.35 21.53
C THR A 46 10.29 -5.42 20.75
N ARG A 47 10.02 -5.76 19.48
CA ARG A 47 9.18 -4.90 18.65
C ARG A 47 7.71 -5.02 19.10
N PRO A 48 7.05 -3.92 19.50
CA PRO A 48 5.65 -3.97 19.85
C PRO A 48 4.79 -4.29 18.62
N ALA A 49 3.75 -5.09 18.82
CA ALA A 49 2.75 -5.38 17.81
C ALA A 49 1.60 -4.37 17.91
N TRP A 50 1.43 -3.52 16.89
CA TRP A 50 0.26 -2.66 16.76
C TRP A 50 -0.53 -3.04 15.52
N ALA A 51 -1.85 -3.07 15.66
CA ALA A 51 -2.75 -3.42 14.57
C ALA A 51 -2.83 -2.25 13.58
N ALA A 52 -2.55 -2.52 12.31
CA ALA A 52 -2.82 -1.59 11.23
C ALA A 52 -4.27 -1.80 10.75
N THR A 53 -5.01 -0.71 10.58
CA THR A 53 -6.42 -0.76 10.15
C THR A 53 -6.52 -0.50 8.64
N SER A 54 -7.24 -1.37 7.93
CA SER A 54 -7.59 -1.19 6.51
C SER A 54 -8.93 -0.46 6.39
N ALA A 55 -9.03 0.46 5.42
CA ALA A 55 -10.29 1.15 5.10
C ALA A 55 -11.00 0.56 3.87
N ALA A 56 -10.27 -0.01 2.91
CA ALA A 56 -10.85 -0.65 1.74
C ALA A 56 -9.90 -1.67 1.10
N GLU A 57 -10.47 -2.66 0.42
CA GLU A 57 -9.76 -3.64 -0.39
C GLU A 57 -10.42 -3.72 -1.77
N PRO A 58 -9.91 -2.99 -2.78
CA PRO A 58 -10.44 -3.07 -4.12
C PRO A 58 -10.41 -4.49 -4.67
N THR A 59 -11.46 -4.90 -5.38
CA THR A 59 -11.51 -6.22 -6.05
C THR A 59 -10.30 -6.40 -6.96
N PRO A 60 -9.54 -7.52 -6.84
CA PRO A 60 -8.41 -7.78 -7.72
C PRO A 60 -8.82 -7.81 -9.19
N ASP A 61 -8.10 -7.07 -10.03
CA ASP A 61 -8.45 -6.93 -11.45
C ASP A 61 -7.23 -6.93 -12.38
N PHE A 62 -6.19 -7.71 -12.05
CA PHE A 62 -4.90 -7.62 -12.73
C PHE A 62 -5.00 -7.77 -14.27
N ARG A 63 -4.36 -6.86 -15.00
CA ARG A 63 -4.30 -6.79 -16.47
C ARG A 63 -2.84 -6.70 -16.93
N PRO A 64 -2.21 -7.81 -17.34
CA PRO A 64 -0.79 -7.82 -17.69
C PRO A 64 -0.44 -6.92 -18.89
N ILE A 65 -1.41 -6.67 -19.78
CA ILE A 65 -1.23 -5.81 -20.96
C ILE A 65 -0.84 -4.37 -20.58
N ILE A 66 -1.30 -3.86 -19.44
CA ILE A 66 -1.01 -2.48 -19.03
C ILE A 66 0.50 -2.31 -18.82
N ARG A 67 1.12 -3.19 -18.01
CA ARG A 67 2.57 -3.14 -17.77
C ARG A 67 3.38 -3.44 -19.03
N ALA A 68 2.89 -4.34 -19.90
CA ALA A 68 3.55 -4.62 -21.17
C ALA A 68 3.60 -3.38 -22.09
N ARG A 69 2.52 -2.58 -22.12
CA ARG A 69 2.47 -1.34 -22.90
C ARG A 69 3.40 -0.26 -22.34
N TYR A 70 3.46 -0.11 -21.01
CA TYR A 70 4.45 0.78 -20.39
C TYR A 70 5.88 0.34 -20.73
N ALA A 71 6.20 -0.96 -20.60
CA ALA A 71 7.53 -1.48 -20.90
C ALA A 71 7.94 -1.24 -22.36
N ALA A 72 7.01 -1.42 -23.31
CA ALA A 72 7.26 -1.17 -24.73
C ALA A 72 7.59 0.30 -25.05
N HIS A 73 7.21 1.25 -24.19
CA HIS A 73 7.44 2.70 -24.39
C HIS A 73 8.38 3.31 -23.33
N ALA A 74 8.95 2.52 -22.43
CA ALA A 74 9.79 3.02 -21.33
C ALA A 74 11.21 3.42 -21.76
N LEU A 75 11.59 3.17 -23.01
CA LEU A 75 12.93 3.40 -23.57
C LEU A 75 12.91 4.36 -24.80
N ALA A 76 11.83 5.11 -24.99
CA ALA A 76 11.77 6.23 -25.93
C ALA A 76 12.18 7.53 -25.23
#